data_AF-A0A3D4WJI3-F1
#
_entry.id   AF-A0A3D4WJI3-F1
#
_cell.length_a   1.000
_cell.length_b   1.000
_cell.length_c   1.000
_cell.angle_alpha   90.00
_cell.angle_beta   90.00
_cell.angle_gamma   90.00
#
_symmetry.space_group_name_H-M   'P 1'
#
loop_
_entity.id
_entity.type
_entity.pdbx_description
1 polymer ?
#
loop_
_entity_poly.entity_id
_entity_poly.type
_entity_poly.pdbx_seq_one_letter_code
_entity_poly.pdbx_strand_id
1 'polypeptide(L)'
;MGETGKKRAEIEQLLEELDQLSSTMGEWQKAGAADPEDIQDTERRYVRWYARALKVIPDSELAKFKDMYEGGNFITRVKAFLAGPLDTSPIWNPDEPSPFFPKWKYDFADRPRASLGTQREILIHALHEAGEIGKVLDELSFVFRRLPELLDQLRRSNNPNVPLPNIENEKDLQDLVHAILRMMFKDVRAEDFVPQQAGASSRTDFLLQDIGILVETKMTRRGLNDRKVGEELLIDWGRYPRHPDCKGILAIVYDPKRFIQNDTALEKDLYRDSANLVARVIVVR
;
A
#
# COMPACT_ATOMS: atom_id res chain seq x y z
N MET A 1 -5.71 -8.03 -13.68
CA MET A 1 -4.70 -7.66 -12.66
C MET A 1 -5.39 -6.87 -11.56
N GLY A 2 -5.37 -7.37 -10.32
CA GLY A 2 -5.88 -6.68 -9.14
C GLY A 2 -5.02 -5.45 -8.81
N GLU A 3 -5.47 -4.58 -7.90
CA GLU A 3 -4.89 -3.24 -7.74
C GLU A 3 -3.52 -3.20 -7.00
N THR A 4 -3.00 -4.30 -6.41
CA THR A 4 -1.57 -4.46 -5.96
C THR A 4 -0.80 -5.06 -7.06
N GLY A 5 -1.39 -5.96 -7.84
CA GLY A 5 -0.94 -6.14 -9.21
C GLY A 5 -0.74 -4.78 -9.90
N LYS A 6 -1.63 -3.79 -9.71
CA LYS A 6 -1.48 -2.42 -10.25
C LYS A 6 -0.57 -1.50 -9.43
N LYS A 7 -0.51 -1.51 -8.09
CA LYS A 7 0.42 -0.68 -7.28
C LYS A 7 1.83 -1.19 -7.45
N ARG A 8 2.01 -2.50 -7.32
CA ARG A 8 3.26 -3.18 -7.61
C ARG A 8 3.68 -2.87 -9.05
N ALA A 9 2.80 -3.09 -10.04
CA ALA A 9 3.13 -2.73 -11.42
C ALA A 9 3.35 -1.22 -11.61
N GLU A 10 2.65 -0.36 -10.87
CA GLU A 10 2.84 1.10 -10.90
C GLU A 10 4.20 1.46 -10.29
N ILE A 11 4.60 0.88 -9.16
CA ILE A 11 5.90 1.08 -8.53
C ILE A 11 7.01 0.52 -9.43
N GLU A 12 6.82 -0.68 -10.00
CA GLU A 12 7.72 -1.27 -10.99
C GLU A 12 7.87 -0.35 -12.21
N GLN A 13 6.76 0.18 -12.74
CA GLN A 13 6.77 1.14 -13.85
C GLN A 13 7.42 2.48 -13.45
N LEU A 14 7.16 3.00 -12.24
CA LEU A 14 7.78 4.22 -11.73
C LEU A 14 9.29 4.05 -11.55
N LEU A 15 9.77 2.86 -11.18
CA LEU A 15 11.19 2.55 -11.09
C LEU A 15 11.84 2.56 -12.49
N GLU A 16 11.21 1.94 -13.48
CA GLU A 16 11.68 1.97 -14.88
C GLU A 16 11.70 3.39 -15.46
N GLU A 17 10.63 4.16 -15.24
CA GLU A 17 10.54 5.56 -15.67
C GLU A 17 11.60 6.44 -15.00
N LEU A 18 11.89 6.23 -13.71
CA LEU A 18 12.93 6.95 -12.99
C LEU A 18 14.33 6.65 -13.55
N ASP A 19 14.61 5.39 -13.88
CA ASP A 19 15.89 4.99 -14.47
C ASP A 19 16.09 5.64 -15.85
N GLN A 20 15.02 5.73 -16.66
CA GLN A 20 15.05 6.45 -17.95
C GLN A 20 15.28 7.96 -17.76
N LEU A 21 14.53 8.60 -16.86
CA LEU A 21 14.68 10.02 -16.53
C LEU A 21 16.10 10.32 -16.05
N SER A 22 16.65 9.50 -15.15
CA SER A 22 18.01 9.62 -14.66
C SER A 22 19.05 9.45 -15.78
N SER A 23 18.81 8.58 -16.76
CA SER A 23 19.72 8.38 -17.88
C SER A 23 19.75 9.63 -18.77
N THR A 24 18.58 10.11 -19.21
CA THR A 24 18.45 11.30 -20.07
C THR A 24 19.09 12.52 -19.43
N MET A 25 18.77 12.80 -18.16
CA MET A 25 19.34 13.94 -17.42
C MET A 25 20.87 13.88 -17.35
N GLY A 26 21.44 12.68 -17.15
CA GLY A 26 22.88 12.50 -17.09
C GLY A 26 23.57 12.62 -18.45
N GLU A 27 22.90 12.29 -19.55
CA GLU A 27 23.45 12.41 -20.90
C GLU A 27 23.64 13.85 -21.34
N TRP A 28 22.75 14.77 -20.96
CA TRP A 28 22.87 16.19 -21.29
C TRP A 28 24.22 16.78 -20.86
N GLN A 29 24.65 16.53 -19.62
CA GLN A 29 25.92 17.04 -19.13
C GLN A 29 27.13 16.26 -19.64
N LYS A 30 26.98 14.97 -19.96
CA LYS A 30 28.04 14.18 -20.62
C LYS A 30 28.29 14.67 -22.05
N ALA A 31 27.23 14.94 -22.80
CA ALA A 31 27.29 15.49 -24.15
C ALA A 31 27.66 16.99 -24.14
N GLY A 32 27.44 17.67 -23.01
CA GLY A 32 27.63 19.11 -22.87
C GLY A 32 26.61 19.94 -23.65
N ALA A 33 25.54 19.31 -24.14
CA ALA A 33 24.49 19.90 -24.93
C ALA A 33 23.19 19.12 -24.75
N ALA A 34 22.06 19.82 -24.88
CA ALA A 34 20.71 19.27 -24.81
C ALA A 34 19.77 20.20 -25.57
N ASP A 35 18.78 19.61 -26.25
CA ASP A 35 17.74 20.39 -26.91
C ASP A 35 16.83 21.04 -25.84
N PRO A 36 16.56 22.35 -25.89
CA PRO A 36 15.59 22.99 -25.00
C PRO A 36 14.22 22.31 -24.99
N GLU A 37 13.76 21.75 -26.11
CA GLU A 37 12.50 21.01 -26.19
C GLU A 37 12.56 19.68 -25.40
N ASP A 38 13.69 18.97 -25.49
CA ASP A 38 13.95 17.73 -24.74
C ASP A 38 14.03 17.98 -23.22
N ILE A 39 14.64 19.10 -22.81
CA ILE A 39 14.68 19.52 -21.40
C ILE A 39 13.24 19.74 -20.89
N GLN A 40 12.44 20.52 -21.63
CA GLN A 40 11.05 20.80 -21.23
C GLN A 40 10.20 19.53 -21.20
N ASP A 41 10.39 18.61 -22.14
CA ASP A 41 9.66 17.34 -22.14
C ASP A 41 10.04 16.46 -20.95
N THR A 42 11.33 16.34 -20.68
CA THR A 42 11.84 15.59 -19.53
C THR A 42 11.38 16.19 -18.20
N GLU A 43 11.29 17.52 -18.07
CA GLU A 43 10.71 18.17 -16.89
C GLU A 43 9.23 17.78 -16.71
N ARG A 44 8.42 17.84 -17.78
CA ARG A 44 7.01 17.42 -17.74
C ARG A 44 6.86 15.95 -17.35
N ARG A 45 7.70 15.07 -17.91
CA ARG A 45 7.73 13.65 -17.59
C ARG A 45 8.10 13.43 -16.12
N TYR A 46 9.12 14.12 -15.60
CA TYR A 46 9.51 14.04 -14.20
C TYR A 46 8.40 14.51 -13.27
N VAL A 47 7.76 15.65 -13.54
CA VAL A 47 6.66 16.16 -12.70
C VAL A 47 5.46 15.21 -12.68
N ARG A 48 5.13 14.61 -13.84
CA ARG A 48 4.07 13.60 -13.93
C ARG A 48 4.44 12.34 -13.14
N TRP A 49 5.67 11.86 -13.29
CA TRP A 49 6.22 10.73 -12.53
C TRP A 49 6.17 11.00 -11.03
N TYR A 50 6.62 12.18 -10.60
CA TYR A 50 6.64 12.61 -9.20
C TYR A 50 5.24 12.64 -8.58
N ALA A 51 4.25 13.20 -9.30
CA ALA A 51 2.87 13.24 -8.85
C ALA A 51 2.22 11.85 -8.72
N ARG A 52 2.66 10.86 -9.52
CA ARG A 52 2.25 9.46 -9.40
C ARG A 52 2.95 8.78 -8.21
N ALA A 53 4.26 8.99 -8.07
CA ALA A 53 5.06 8.44 -6.97
C ALA A 53 4.53 8.87 -5.59
N LEU A 54 4.12 10.13 -5.42
CA LEU A 54 3.53 10.64 -4.18
C LEU A 54 2.28 9.87 -3.72
N LYS A 55 1.60 9.14 -4.61
CA LYS A 55 0.40 8.36 -4.27
C LYS A 55 0.69 6.95 -3.76
N VAL A 56 1.92 6.47 -3.93
CA VAL A 56 2.28 5.06 -3.62
C VAL A 56 3.27 4.94 -2.47
N ILE A 57 3.88 6.04 -2.04
CA ILE A 57 4.91 6.11 -1.00
C ILE A 57 4.28 6.17 0.39
N PRO A 58 4.87 5.50 1.40
CA PRO A 58 4.43 5.61 2.80
C PRO A 58 4.49 7.05 3.33
N ASP A 59 3.52 7.44 4.16
CA ASP A 59 3.45 8.78 4.77
C ASP A 59 4.72 9.14 5.56
N SER A 60 5.36 8.15 6.19
CA SER A 60 6.62 8.32 6.93
C SER A 60 7.80 8.75 6.05
N GLU A 61 7.81 8.39 4.77
CA GLU A 61 8.87 8.72 3.81
C GLU A 61 8.54 9.97 2.97
N LEU A 62 7.31 10.48 3.08
CA LEU A 62 6.76 11.50 2.18
C LEU A 62 7.51 12.83 2.29
N ALA A 63 7.91 13.23 3.51
CA ALA A 63 8.71 14.44 3.73
C ALA A 63 10.10 14.32 3.10
N LYS A 64 10.77 13.18 3.30
CA LYS A 64 12.10 12.89 2.73
C LYS A 64 12.03 12.82 1.21
N PHE A 65 11.01 12.18 0.66
CA PHE A 65 10.81 12.07 -0.79
C PHE A 65 10.57 13.44 -1.45
N LYS A 66 9.80 14.31 -0.78
CA LYS A 66 9.58 15.70 -1.22
C LYS A 66 10.86 16.51 -1.20
N ASP A 67 11.63 16.42 -0.11
CA ASP A 67 12.94 17.06 -0.02
C ASP A 67 13.83 16.65 -1.20
N MET A 68 13.86 15.37 -1.61
CA MET A 68 14.67 14.94 -2.76
C MET A 68 14.33 15.66 -4.09
N TYR A 69 13.10 16.16 -4.27
CA TYR A 69 12.74 16.96 -5.42
C TYR A 69 13.04 18.45 -5.20
N GLU A 70 12.47 19.01 -4.14
CA GLU A 70 12.43 20.46 -3.90
C GLU A 70 13.78 21.01 -3.44
N GLY A 71 14.46 20.26 -2.58
CA GLY A 71 15.59 20.74 -1.80
C GLY A 71 15.20 21.85 -0.83
N GLY A 72 16.17 22.70 -0.51
CA GLY A 72 15.96 23.91 0.27
C GLY A 72 16.75 25.06 -0.34
N ASN A 73 16.78 26.21 0.33
CA ASN A 73 17.44 27.42 -0.18
C ASN A 73 18.95 27.25 -0.50
N PHE A 74 19.58 26.19 0.00
CA PHE A 74 21.02 25.94 -0.12
C PHE A 74 21.37 24.58 -0.75
N ILE A 75 20.38 23.72 -1.02
CA ILE A 75 20.63 22.38 -1.56
C ILE A 75 20.02 22.28 -2.94
N THR A 76 20.87 22.18 -3.95
CA THR A 76 20.49 21.99 -5.34
C THR A 76 20.11 20.53 -5.53
N ARG A 77 18.84 20.27 -5.85
CA ARG A 77 18.33 18.92 -6.12
C ARG A 77 17.71 18.86 -7.52
N VAL A 78 16.83 17.89 -7.74
CA VAL A 78 16.25 17.63 -9.07
C VAL A 78 15.55 18.87 -9.65
N LYS A 79 14.80 19.62 -8.83
CA LYS A 79 14.15 20.85 -9.28
C LYS A 79 15.13 21.92 -9.78
N ALA A 80 16.21 22.15 -9.03
CA ALA A 80 17.23 23.14 -9.41
C ALA A 80 17.99 22.70 -10.67
N PHE A 81 18.29 21.41 -10.79
CA PHE A 81 18.92 20.83 -11.97
C PHE A 81 18.07 21.02 -13.22
N LEU A 82 16.77 20.68 -13.17
CA LEU A 82 15.87 20.80 -14.32
C LEU A 82 15.66 22.25 -14.78
N ALA A 83 15.78 23.22 -13.87
CA ALA A 83 15.67 24.64 -14.21
C ALA A 83 16.86 25.18 -15.03
N GLY A 84 18.01 24.50 -15.01
CA GLY A 84 19.22 24.95 -15.72
C GLY A 84 20.28 23.85 -15.86
N PRO A 85 20.00 22.74 -16.56
CA PRO A 85 20.88 21.55 -16.54
C PRO A 85 22.24 21.80 -17.19
N LEU A 86 22.38 22.85 -18.00
CA LEU A 86 23.61 23.25 -18.68
C LEU A 86 24.17 24.59 -18.16
N ASP A 87 23.60 25.15 -17.08
CA ASP A 87 24.15 26.36 -16.46
C ASP A 87 25.58 26.06 -16.00
N THR A 88 26.54 26.87 -16.44
CA THR A 88 27.92 26.77 -15.99
C THR A 88 28.14 27.54 -14.69
N SER A 89 29.09 27.06 -13.90
CA SER A 89 29.51 27.75 -12.68
C SER A 89 30.20 29.07 -13.03
N PRO A 90 29.87 30.21 -12.38
CA PRO A 90 30.50 31.51 -12.67
C PRO A 90 32.02 31.55 -12.44
N ILE A 91 32.53 30.61 -11.63
CA ILE A 91 33.96 30.49 -11.27
C ILE A 91 34.66 29.38 -12.05
N TRP A 92 33.98 28.73 -13.00
CA TRP A 92 34.60 27.72 -13.85
C TRP A 92 35.47 28.38 -14.91
N ASN A 93 36.72 27.92 -15.01
CA ASN A 93 37.65 28.33 -16.06
C ASN A 93 37.92 27.14 -17.01
N PRO A 94 37.56 27.23 -18.31
CA PRO A 94 37.85 26.17 -19.27
C PRO A 94 39.34 25.95 -19.52
N ASP A 95 40.16 27.00 -19.36
CA ASP A 95 41.60 26.94 -19.61
C ASP A 95 42.39 26.34 -18.42
N GLU A 96 41.79 26.37 -17.22
CA GLU A 96 42.36 25.81 -15.98
C GLU A 96 41.33 24.93 -15.24
N PRO A 97 41.06 23.70 -15.72
CA PRO A 97 40.08 22.81 -15.09
C PRO A 97 40.54 22.38 -13.69
N SER A 98 39.67 22.57 -12.70
CA SER A 98 39.93 22.22 -11.30
C SER A 98 38.80 21.35 -10.73
N PRO A 99 39.10 20.26 -9.98
CA PRO A 99 38.09 19.48 -9.28
C PRO A 99 37.28 20.27 -8.24
N PHE A 100 37.84 21.39 -7.76
CA PHE A 100 37.19 22.27 -6.77
C PHE A 100 36.25 23.29 -7.42
N PHE A 101 36.35 23.49 -8.73
CA PHE A 101 35.54 24.43 -9.51
C PHE A 101 34.83 23.68 -10.63
N PRO A 102 33.78 22.91 -10.31
CA PRO A 102 33.08 22.09 -11.29
C PRO A 102 32.48 22.96 -12.40
N LYS A 103 32.47 22.42 -13.62
CA LYS A 103 31.92 23.09 -14.81
C LYS A 103 30.47 23.50 -14.61
N TRP A 104 29.66 22.59 -14.09
CA TRP A 104 28.22 22.75 -13.99
C TRP A 104 27.84 23.40 -12.67
N LYS A 105 26.95 24.39 -12.73
CA LYS A 105 26.33 25.01 -11.55
C LYS A 105 25.49 24.01 -10.76
N TYR A 106 24.81 23.11 -11.47
CA TYR A 106 24.05 21.99 -10.90
C TYR A 106 24.61 20.68 -11.46
N ASP A 107 25.67 20.15 -10.85
CA ASP A 107 26.28 18.91 -11.32
C ASP A 107 25.32 17.72 -11.13
N PHE A 108 24.94 17.08 -12.23
CA PHE A 108 24.05 15.92 -12.19
C PHE A 108 24.64 14.78 -11.34
N ALA A 109 25.96 14.55 -11.44
CA ALA A 109 26.63 13.43 -10.80
C ALA A 109 26.68 13.54 -9.26
N ASP A 110 26.39 14.71 -8.70
CA ASP A 110 26.35 14.96 -7.26
C ASP A 110 24.90 14.85 -6.72
N ARG A 111 24.31 15.97 -6.29
CA ARG A 111 23.06 16.00 -5.54
C ARG A 111 21.83 15.56 -6.33
N PRO A 112 21.65 15.89 -7.62
CA PRO A 112 20.51 15.42 -8.41
C PRO A 112 20.50 13.89 -8.52
N ARG A 113 21.61 13.26 -8.93
CA ARG A 113 21.70 11.79 -9.01
C ARG A 113 21.49 11.12 -7.66
N ALA A 114 22.09 11.64 -6.59
CA ALA A 114 21.86 11.13 -5.24
C ALA A 114 20.40 11.24 -4.79
N SER A 115 19.72 12.33 -5.18
CA SER A 115 18.29 12.55 -4.89
C SER A 115 17.41 11.54 -5.61
N LEU A 116 17.67 11.29 -6.91
CA LEU A 116 16.97 10.26 -7.69
C LEU A 116 17.22 8.86 -7.08
N GLY A 117 18.46 8.56 -6.67
CA GLY A 117 18.80 7.32 -5.98
C GLY A 117 18.01 7.12 -4.69
N THR A 118 17.90 8.16 -3.87
CA THR A 118 17.10 8.11 -2.64
C THR A 118 15.61 7.92 -2.91
N GLN A 119 15.06 8.60 -3.93
CA GLN A 119 13.67 8.41 -4.36
C GLN A 119 13.42 6.97 -4.83
N ARG A 120 14.39 6.37 -5.53
CA ARG A 120 14.36 4.97 -5.96
C ARG A 120 14.34 4.00 -4.77
N GLU A 121 15.18 4.22 -3.77
CA GLU A 121 15.22 3.40 -2.54
C GLU A 121 13.88 3.42 -1.81
N ILE A 122 13.26 4.59 -1.68
CA ILE A 122 11.94 4.74 -1.05
C ILE A 122 10.87 3.94 -1.81
N LEU A 123 10.88 3.99 -3.14
CA LEU A 123 9.97 3.20 -3.98
C LEU A 123 10.19 1.69 -3.82
N ILE A 124 11.43 1.23 -3.70
CA ILE A 124 11.75 -0.19 -3.45
C ILE A 124 11.24 -0.64 -2.08
N HIS A 125 11.39 0.19 -1.05
CA HIS A 125 10.86 -0.13 0.27
C HIS A 125 9.32 -0.25 0.24
N ALA A 126 8.65 0.68 -0.44
CA ALA A 126 7.20 0.64 -0.65
C ALA A 126 6.75 -0.62 -1.41
N LEU A 127 7.55 -1.08 -2.38
CA LEU A 127 7.31 -2.31 -3.13
C LEU A 127 7.36 -3.55 -2.21
N HIS A 128 8.36 -3.61 -1.32
CA HIS A 128 8.54 -4.72 -0.41
C HIS A 128 7.43 -4.80 0.65
N GLU A 129 7.08 -3.67 1.26
CA GLU A 129 6.01 -3.61 2.27
C GLU A 129 4.65 -4.04 1.69
N ALA A 130 4.31 -3.61 0.47
CA ALA A 130 3.09 -4.05 -0.20
C ALA A 130 3.08 -5.56 -0.46
N GLY A 131 4.24 -6.15 -0.79
CA GLY A 131 4.36 -7.58 -1.01
C GLY A 131 4.17 -8.42 0.27
N GLU A 132 4.67 -7.97 1.41
CA GLU A 132 4.59 -8.70 2.68
C GLU A 132 3.17 -8.71 3.26
N ILE A 133 2.46 -7.58 3.26
CA ILE A 133 1.07 -7.52 3.77
C ILE A 133 0.14 -8.45 2.96
N GLY A 134 0.31 -8.47 1.63
CA GLY A 134 -0.47 -9.36 0.76
C GLY A 134 -0.29 -10.83 1.13
N LYS A 135 0.95 -11.27 1.38
CA LYS A 135 1.25 -12.66 1.80
C LYS A 135 0.61 -13.00 3.15
N VAL A 136 0.73 -12.12 4.14
CA VAL A 136 0.14 -12.35 5.47
C VAL A 136 -1.39 -12.46 5.38
N LEU A 137 -2.02 -11.62 4.56
CA LEU A 137 -3.46 -11.73 4.31
C LEU A 137 -3.83 -13.05 3.62
N ASP A 138 -3.01 -13.54 2.69
CA ASP A 138 -3.23 -14.82 2.02
C ASP A 138 -3.08 -16.01 3.00
N GLU A 139 -2.10 -15.95 3.91
CA GLU A 139 -1.91 -16.94 4.98
C GLU A 139 -3.08 -16.95 5.96
N LEU A 140 -3.54 -15.79 6.42
CA LEU A 140 -4.72 -15.68 7.28
C LEU A 140 -5.97 -16.18 6.56
N SER A 141 -6.13 -15.83 5.28
CA SER A 141 -7.23 -16.31 4.44
C SER A 141 -7.22 -17.84 4.37
N PHE A 142 -6.05 -18.45 4.19
CA PHE A 142 -5.90 -19.90 4.20
C PHE A 142 -6.29 -20.53 5.54
N VAL A 143 -5.86 -19.95 6.67
CA VAL A 143 -6.21 -20.43 8.01
C VAL A 143 -7.72 -20.37 8.25
N PHE A 144 -8.36 -19.23 7.99
CA PHE A 144 -9.79 -19.06 8.26
C PHE A 144 -10.69 -19.81 7.27
N ARG A 145 -10.21 -20.11 6.06
CA ARG A 145 -10.91 -21.05 5.16
C ARG A 145 -11.02 -22.46 5.75
N ARG A 146 -10.19 -22.81 6.73
CA ARG A 146 -10.23 -24.10 7.43
C ARG A 146 -11.16 -24.14 8.65
N LEU A 147 -11.89 -23.05 8.91
CA LEU A 147 -12.86 -22.97 10.00
C LEU A 147 -13.95 -24.07 9.92
N PRO A 148 -14.51 -24.43 8.76
CA PRO A 148 -15.50 -25.50 8.67
C PRO A 148 -14.95 -26.85 9.13
N GLU A 149 -13.69 -27.17 8.83
CA GLU A 149 -13.02 -28.39 9.26
C GLU A 149 -12.81 -28.42 10.77
N LEU A 150 -12.46 -27.27 11.38
CA LEU A 150 -12.41 -27.14 12.84
C LEU A 150 -13.78 -27.46 13.46
N LEU A 151 -14.85 -26.87 12.93
CA LEU A 151 -16.22 -27.08 13.43
C LEU A 151 -16.68 -28.53 13.20
N ASP A 152 -16.41 -29.12 12.04
CA ASP A 152 -16.76 -30.50 11.73
C ASP A 152 -16.01 -31.50 12.64
N GLN A 153 -14.73 -31.23 12.94
CA GLN A 153 -13.96 -32.05 13.88
C GLN A 153 -14.55 -32.00 15.29
N LEU A 154 -14.91 -30.80 15.79
CA LEU A 154 -15.55 -30.65 17.10
C LEU A 154 -16.92 -31.33 17.14
N ARG A 155 -17.71 -31.19 16.07
CA ARG A 155 -19.01 -31.86 15.92
C ARG A 155 -18.87 -33.39 16.00
N ARG A 156 -17.86 -33.97 15.36
CA ARG A 156 -17.63 -35.43 15.35
C ARG A 156 -17.10 -35.96 16.68
N SER A 157 -16.40 -35.14 17.46
CA SER A 157 -15.79 -35.57 18.72
C SER A 157 -16.82 -36.09 19.72
N ASN A 158 -18.06 -35.57 19.68
CA ASN A 158 -19.15 -35.88 20.62
C ASN A 158 -18.72 -35.82 22.11
N ASN A 159 -17.62 -35.12 22.42
CA ASN A 159 -17.10 -35.02 23.78
C ASN A 159 -17.81 -33.85 24.49
N PRO A 160 -18.64 -34.10 25.52
CA PRO A 160 -19.39 -33.04 26.19
C PRO A 160 -18.49 -32.02 26.90
N ASN A 161 -17.23 -32.38 27.19
CA ASN A 161 -16.26 -31.47 27.82
C ASN A 161 -15.60 -30.51 26.80
N VAL A 162 -15.74 -30.76 25.50
CA VAL A 162 -15.24 -29.90 24.42
C VAL A 162 -16.34 -29.73 23.37
N PRO A 163 -17.42 -28.99 23.70
CA PRO A 163 -18.58 -28.90 22.84
C PRO A 163 -18.28 -28.11 21.56
N LEU A 164 -19.07 -28.38 20.51
CA LEU A 164 -19.13 -27.53 19.32
C LEU A 164 -19.58 -26.11 19.73
N PRO A 165 -18.88 -25.04 19.29
CA PRO A 165 -19.34 -23.69 19.50
C PRO A 165 -20.74 -23.46 18.89
N ASN A 166 -21.64 -22.84 19.64
CA ASN A 166 -22.96 -22.46 19.15
C ASN A 166 -22.86 -21.08 18.46
N ILE A 167 -22.86 -21.06 17.13
CA ILE A 167 -22.73 -19.84 16.33
C ILE A 167 -24.09 -19.53 15.71
N GLU A 168 -24.87 -18.67 16.36
CA GLU A 168 -26.22 -18.29 15.92
C GLU A 168 -26.25 -16.94 15.21
N ASN A 169 -25.31 -16.06 15.55
CA ASN A 169 -25.22 -14.70 15.02
C ASN A 169 -23.76 -14.24 14.83
N GLU A 170 -23.61 -13.04 14.28
CA GLU A 170 -22.31 -12.43 13.97
C GLU A 170 -21.44 -12.20 15.20
N LYS A 171 -22.04 -11.91 16.36
CA LYS A 171 -21.29 -11.73 17.62
C LYS A 171 -20.68 -13.04 18.11
N ASP A 172 -21.40 -14.15 17.97
CA ASP A 172 -20.85 -15.47 18.31
C ASP A 172 -19.68 -15.84 17.39
N LEU A 173 -19.79 -15.50 16.10
CA LEU A 173 -18.71 -15.65 15.12
C LEU A 173 -17.50 -14.79 15.51
N GLN A 174 -17.72 -13.53 15.89
CA GLN A 174 -16.67 -12.62 16.35
C GLN A 174 -15.90 -13.20 17.53
N ASP A 175 -16.58 -13.76 18.53
CA ASP A 175 -15.92 -14.32 19.70
C ASP A 175 -15.04 -15.53 19.34
N LEU A 176 -15.48 -16.38 18.42
CA LEU A 176 -14.67 -17.51 17.91
C LEU A 176 -13.47 -17.03 17.09
N VAL A 177 -13.67 -16.09 16.16
CA VAL A 177 -12.59 -15.50 15.35
C VAL A 177 -11.57 -14.82 16.26
N HIS A 178 -12.02 -14.06 17.27
CA HIS A 178 -11.14 -13.42 18.23
C HIS A 178 -10.26 -14.43 18.97
N ALA A 179 -10.83 -15.54 19.44
CA ALA A 179 -10.07 -16.59 20.11
C ALA A 179 -8.98 -17.18 19.19
N ILE A 180 -9.30 -17.43 17.92
CA ILE A 180 -8.34 -17.92 16.92
C ILE A 180 -7.24 -16.88 16.68
N LEU A 181 -7.60 -15.60 16.51
CA LEU A 181 -6.62 -14.52 16.32
C LEU A 181 -5.69 -14.38 17.53
N ARG A 182 -6.22 -14.44 18.76
CA ARG A 182 -5.42 -14.38 20.01
C ARG A 182 -4.48 -15.57 20.20
N MET A 183 -4.75 -16.69 19.54
CA MET A 183 -3.82 -17.82 19.49
C MET A 183 -2.63 -17.53 18.55
N MET A 184 -2.84 -16.73 17.49
CA MET A 184 -1.84 -16.41 16.48
C MET A 184 -1.06 -15.12 16.77
N PHE A 185 -1.69 -14.14 17.42
CA PHE A 185 -1.17 -12.79 17.63
C PHE A 185 -1.28 -12.37 19.10
N LYS A 186 -0.27 -11.63 19.55
CA LYS A 186 -0.18 -11.18 20.94
C LYS A 186 -1.07 -9.95 21.22
N ASP A 187 -1.01 -8.95 20.33
CA ASP A 187 -1.85 -7.73 20.41
C ASP A 187 -2.97 -7.77 19.36
N VAL A 188 -4.13 -8.25 19.80
CA VAL A 188 -5.40 -8.18 19.05
C VAL A 188 -6.32 -7.23 19.82
N ARG A 189 -6.65 -6.10 19.20
CA ARG A 189 -7.54 -5.09 19.77
C ARG A 189 -8.93 -5.29 19.20
N ALA A 190 -9.90 -5.58 20.05
CA ALA A 190 -11.29 -5.66 19.65
C ALA A 190 -11.92 -4.26 19.67
N GLU A 191 -12.86 -4.02 18.75
CA GLU A 191 -13.70 -2.83 18.76
C GLU A 191 -12.93 -1.49 18.63
N ASP A 192 -11.86 -1.45 17.84
CA ASP A 192 -11.00 -0.26 17.70
C ASP A 192 -11.66 0.86 16.85
N PHE A 193 -11.39 2.10 17.22
CA PHE A 193 -12.07 3.27 16.66
C PHE A 193 -11.35 3.84 15.44
N VAL A 194 -12.08 3.98 14.33
CA VAL A 194 -11.59 4.67 13.13
C VAL A 194 -11.95 6.17 13.22
N PRO A 195 -11.01 7.10 12.92
CA PRO A 195 -11.27 8.53 12.93
C PRO A 195 -12.54 8.94 12.13
N GLN A 196 -13.31 9.91 12.63
CA GLN A 196 -14.66 10.23 12.15
C GLN A 196 -14.74 10.66 10.67
N GLN A 197 -15.87 10.32 10.04
CA GLN A 197 -16.28 10.89 8.75
C GLN A 197 -17.72 11.41 8.85
N ALA A 198 -17.94 12.68 8.48
CA ALA A 198 -19.27 13.32 8.41
C ALA A 198 -20.17 13.11 9.66
N GLY A 199 -19.56 13.07 10.85
CA GLY A 199 -20.27 12.89 12.13
C GLY A 199 -20.55 11.44 12.55
N ALA A 200 -20.11 10.44 11.78
CA ALA A 200 -20.22 9.03 12.15
C ALA A 200 -18.85 8.42 12.50
N SER A 201 -18.74 7.83 13.69
CA SER A 201 -17.62 6.96 14.07
C SER A 201 -17.82 5.56 13.49
N SER A 202 -16.81 5.02 12.82
CA SER A 202 -16.77 3.60 12.43
C SER A 202 -15.92 2.83 13.42
N ARG A 203 -16.30 1.58 13.66
CA ARG A 203 -15.59 0.68 14.58
C ARG A 203 -15.27 -0.60 13.84
N THR A 204 -14.01 -1.02 13.90
CA THR A 204 -13.58 -2.29 13.31
C THR A 204 -13.81 -3.41 14.29
N ASP A 205 -14.07 -4.63 13.81
CA ASP A 205 -14.20 -5.78 14.71
C ASP A 205 -12.88 -6.06 15.42
N PHE A 206 -11.76 -6.17 14.68
CA PHE A 206 -10.43 -6.37 15.24
C PHE A 206 -9.33 -5.60 14.52
N LEU A 207 -8.30 -5.20 15.26
CA LEU A 207 -7.01 -4.75 14.75
C LEU A 207 -5.89 -5.68 15.25
N LEU A 208 -5.14 -6.25 14.33
CA LEU A 208 -3.89 -6.97 14.58
C LEU A 208 -2.75 -5.93 14.61
N GLN A 209 -2.48 -5.39 15.80
CA GLN A 209 -1.67 -4.18 15.94
C GLN A 209 -0.26 -4.34 15.35
N ASP A 210 0.40 -5.45 15.63
CA ASP A 210 1.81 -5.67 15.28
C ASP A 210 2.06 -5.65 13.77
N ILE A 211 1.03 -5.95 12.97
CA ILE A 211 1.10 -6.05 11.50
C ILE A 211 0.16 -5.08 10.77
N GLY A 212 -0.65 -4.32 11.51
CA GLY A 212 -1.57 -3.33 10.94
C GLY A 212 -2.67 -3.92 10.06
N ILE A 213 -3.20 -5.10 10.41
CA ILE A 213 -4.30 -5.72 9.66
C ILE A 213 -5.61 -5.53 10.44
N LEU A 214 -6.60 -4.92 9.81
CA LEU A 214 -7.96 -4.87 10.31
C LEU A 214 -8.71 -6.13 9.87
N VAL A 215 -9.42 -6.78 10.79
CA VAL A 215 -10.26 -7.94 10.50
C VAL A 215 -11.72 -7.54 10.72
N GLU A 216 -12.54 -7.80 9.72
CA GLU A 216 -13.99 -7.60 9.73
C GLU A 216 -14.66 -8.96 9.63
N THR A 217 -15.74 -9.19 10.37
CA THR A 217 -16.52 -10.42 10.28
C THR A 217 -17.94 -10.12 9.82
N LYS A 218 -18.53 -11.02 9.03
CA LYS A 218 -19.94 -10.97 8.66
C LYS A 218 -20.54 -12.34 8.76
N MET A 219 -21.75 -12.46 9.32
CA MET A 219 -22.52 -13.70 9.30
C MET A 219 -23.79 -13.52 8.48
N THR A 220 -23.90 -14.29 7.39
CA THR A 220 -25.05 -14.19 6.49
C THR A 220 -26.33 -14.65 7.19
N ARG A 221 -27.45 -14.03 6.80
CA ARG A 221 -28.78 -14.35 7.32
C ARG A 221 -29.84 -13.90 6.33
N ARG A 222 -31.11 -14.19 6.64
CA ARG A 222 -32.24 -13.66 5.87
C ARG A 222 -32.17 -12.12 5.88
N GLY A 223 -31.86 -11.51 4.73
CA GLY A 223 -31.69 -10.06 4.56
C GLY A 223 -30.24 -9.58 4.45
N LEU A 224 -29.25 -10.43 4.70
CA LEU A 224 -27.82 -10.15 4.49
C LEU A 224 -27.25 -11.18 3.51
N ASN A 225 -27.42 -10.90 2.21
CA ASN A 225 -27.03 -11.74 1.07
C ASN A 225 -25.90 -11.06 0.25
N ASP A 226 -25.48 -11.66 -0.87
CA ASP A 226 -24.39 -11.18 -1.76
C ASP A 226 -24.30 -9.66 -1.87
N ARG A 227 -25.41 -9.04 -2.31
CA ARG A 227 -25.47 -7.60 -2.53
C ARG A 227 -25.27 -6.83 -1.23
N LYS A 228 -25.95 -7.23 -0.17
CA LYS A 228 -25.94 -6.49 1.09
C LYS A 228 -24.59 -6.62 1.81
N VAL A 229 -23.99 -7.81 1.80
CA VAL A 229 -22.63 -8.05 2.31
C VAL A 229 -21.63 -7.18 1.54
N GLY A 230 -21.69 -7.18 0.20
CA GLY A 230 -20.80 -6.35 -0.61
C GLY A 230 -20.97 -4.85 -0.36
N GLU A 231 -22.22 -4.36 -0.23
CA GLU A 231 -22.51 -2.96 0.12
C GLU A 231 -21.89 -2.55 1.46
N GLU A 232 -22.04 -3.38 2.50
CA GLU A 232 -21.49 -3.12 3.83
C GLU A 232 -19.96 -3.09 3.81
N LEU A 233 -19.32 -4.12 3.23
CA LEU A 233 -17.86 -4.20 3.15
C LEU A 233 -17.23 -3.05 2.33
N LEU A 234 -17.91 -2.59 1.28
CA LEU A 234 -17.46 -1.42 0.50
C LEU A 234 -17.49 -0.13 1.33
N ILE A 235 -18.49 0.03 2.20
CA ILE A 235 -18.55 1.17 3.13
C ILE A 235 -17.37 1.10 4.11
N ASP A 236 -17.08 -0.08 4.63
CA ASP A 236 -15.98 -0.30 5.59
C ASP A 236 -14.62 0.01 4.97
N TRP A 237 -14.34 -0.46 3.74
CA TRP A 237 -13.13 -0.09 3.00
C TRP A 237 -13.01 1.41 2.68
N GLY A 238 -14.13 2.13 2.57
CA GLY A 238 -14.10 3.58 2.41
C GLY A 238 -13.65 4.32 3.67
N ARG A 239 -13.67 3.65 4.83
CA ARG A 239 -13.40 4.23 6.15
C ARG A 239 -12.07 3.77 6.74
N TYR A 240 -11.82 2.46 6.70
CA TYR A 240 -10.71 1.79 7.39
C TYR A 240 -9.31 2.28 7.01
N PRO A 241 -8.99 2.62 5.73
CA PRO A 241 -7.69 3.18 5.36
C PRO A 241 -7.30 4.49 6.08
N ARG A 242 -8.24 5.15 6.77
CA ARG A 242 -7.94 6.33 7.60
C ARG A 242 -7.47 5.98 9.01
N HIS A 243 -7.59 4.72 9.41
CA HIS A 243 -7.01 4.26 10.66
C HIS A 243 -5.48 4.32 10.53
N PRO A 244 -4.76 4.97 11.46
CA PRO A 244 -3.32 5.23 11.33
C PRO A 244 -2.50 3.94 11.19
N ASP A 245 -2.97 2.85 11.79
CA ASP A 245 -2.31 1.55 11.74
C ASP A 245 -2.85 0.62 10.64
N CYS A 246 -3.77 1.07 9.77
CA CYS A 246 -4.33 0.20 8.73
C CYS A 246 -3.37 0.05 7.54
N LYS A 247 -2.78 -1.13 7.43
CA LYS A 247 -1.96 -1.59 6.29
C LYS A 247 -2.70 -2.57 5.40
N GLY A 248 -3.64 -3.34 5.95
CA GLY A 248 -4.48 -4.27 5.20
C GLY A 248 -5.79 -4.61 5.88
N ILE A 249 -6.72 -5.21 5.14
CA ILE A 249 -8.06 -5.57 5.63
C ILE A 249 -8.38 -7.03 5.27
N LEU A 250 -8.86 -7.83 6.23
CA LEU A 250 -9.39 -9.16 5.99
C LEU A 250 -10.86 -9.21 6.39
N ALA A 251 -11.75 -9.46 5.44
CA ALA A 251 -13.15 -9.73 5.74
C ALA A 251 -13.42 -11.24 5.73
N ILE A 252 -13.97 -11.76 6.83
CA ILE A 252 -14.36 -13.16 6.99
C ILE A 252 -15.88 -13.22 6.97
N VAL A 253 -16.44 -13.75 5.87
CA VAL A 253 -17.88 -13.90 5.69
C VAL A 253 -18.28 -15.34 5.94
N TYR A 254 -18.95 -15.61 7.07
CA TYR A 254 -19.48 -16.93 7.38
C TYR A 254 -20.90 -17.10 6.84
N ASP A 255 -21.06 -18.08 5.95
CA ASP A 255 -22.30 -18.37 5.22
C ASP A 255 -22.80 -19.82 5.42
N PRO A 256 -23.16 -20.21 6.65
CA PRO A 256 -23.51 -21.59 6.97
C PRO A 256 -24.79 -22.08 6.26
N LYS A 257 -25.64 -21.14 5.84
CA LYS A 257 -26.93 -21.43 5.17
C LYS A 257 -26.92 -21.16 3.67
N ARG A 258 -25.76 -20.86 3.09
CA ARG A 258 -25.57 -20.66 1.64
C ARG A 258 -26.47 -19.55 1.07
N PHE A 259 -26.60 -18.44 1.81
CA PHE A 259 -27.26 -17.23 1.32
C PHE A 259 -26.44 -16.52 0.24
N ILE A 260 -25.14 -16.81 0.14
CA ILE A 260 -24.27 -16.30 -0.91
C ILE A 260 -24.29 -17.23 -2.12
N GLN A 261 -24.78 -16.74 -3.26
CA GLN A 261 -24.95 -17.58 -4.45
C GLN A 261 -23.63 -17.79 -5.18
N ASN A 262 -22.87 -16.71 -5.39
CA ASN A 262 -21.59 -16.73 -6.08
C ASN A 262 -20.50 -16.12 -5.20
N ASP A 263 -19.98 -16.93 -4.29
CA ASP A 263 -18.88 -16.59 -3.39
C ASP A 263 -17.63 -16.13 -4.15
N THR A 264 -17.27 -16.84 -5.22
CA THR A 264 -16.10 -16.52 -6.04
C THR A 264 -16.20 -15.14 -6.67
N ALA A 265 -17.39 -14.76 -7.17
CA ALA A 265 -17.61 -13.42 -7.70
C ALA A 265 -17.53 -12.35 -6.61
N LEU A 266 -18.18 -12.59 -5.46
CA LEU A 266 -18.12 -11.66 -4.33
C LEU A 266 -16.67 -11.45 -3.86
N GLU A 267 -15.93 -12.52 -3.59
CA GLU A 267 -14.53 -12.44 -3.18
C GLU A 267 -13.66 -11.70 -4.21
N LYS A 268 -13.87 -11.95 -5.51
CA LYS A 268 -13.11 -11.32 -6.60
C LYS A 268 -13.44 -9.84 -6.77
N ASP A 269 -14.71 -9.45 -6.68
CA ASP A 269 -15.16 -8.06 -6.82
C ASP A 269 -14.70 -7.19 -5.65
N LEU A 270 -14.51 -7.83 -4.50
CA LEU A 270 -14.12 -7.23 -3.23
C LEU A 270 -12.63 -7.39 -2.92
N TYR A 271 -11.91 -8.22 -3.67
CA TYR A 271 -10.46 -8.33 -3.60
C TYR A 271 -9.83 -6.96 -3.84
N ARG A 272 -9.06 -6.49 -2.86
CA ARG A 272 -8.25 -5.29 -3.00
C ARG A 272 -6.81 -5.65 -2.78
N ASP A 273 -6.00 -4.94 -3.51
CA ASP A 273 -4.58 -5.13 -3.45
C ASP A 273 -4.03 -3.69 -3.69
N SER A 274 -4.81 -2.61 -3.68
CA SER A 274 -4.34 -1.30 -4.15
C SER A 274 -3.22 -0.63 -3.34
N ALA A 275 -2.68 0.45 -3.94
CA ALA A 275 -1.79 1.38 -3.25
C ALA A 275 -2.33 1.91 -1.94
N ASN A 276 -3.64 2.14 -1.95
CA ASN A 276 -4.38 2.78 -0.90
C ASN A 276 -4.99 1.75 0.06
N LEU A 277 -5.08 0.48 -0.34
CA LEU A 277 -5.69 -0.59 0.45
C LEU A 277 -5.38 -1.99 -0.11
N VAL A 278 -4.72 -2.82 0.69
CA VAL A 278 -4.65 -4.28 0.47
C VAL A 278 -5.78 -4.94 1.26
N ALA A 279 -6.68 -5.68 0.61
CA ALA A 279 -7.77 -6.38 1.28
C ALA A 279 -8.12 -7.75 0.70
N ARG A 280 -8.50 -8.68 1.57
CA ARG A 280 -9.05 -9.98 1.19
C ARG A 280 -10.46 -10.12 1.75
N VAL A 281 -11.31 -10.80 1.00
CA VAL A 281 -12.58 -11.31 1.49
C VAL A 281 -12.57 -12.79 1.27
N ILE A 282 -12.96 -13.53 2.30
CA ILE A 282 -13.19 -14.97 2.21
C ILE A 282 -14.63 -15.27 2.58
N VAL A 283 -15.27 -16.15 1.82
CA VAL A 283 -16.56 -16.75 2.16
C VAL A 283 -16.31 -18.16 2.68
N VAL A 284 -16.79 -18.43 3.88
CA VAL A 284 -16.62 -19.69 4.61
C VAL A 284 -17.99 -20.32 4.79
N ARG A 285 -18.18 -21.58 4.40
CA ARG A 285 -19.48 -22.27 4.38
C ARG A 285 -19.52 -23.49 5.29
#